data_AF-A0A958RDW9-F1
#
_entry.id   AF-A0A958RDW9-F1
#
_cell.length_a   1.000
_cell.length_b   1.000
_cell.length_c   1.000
_cell.angle_alpha   90.00
_cell.angle_beta   90.00
_cell.angle_gamma   90.00
#
_symmetry.space_group_name_H-M   'P 1'
#
loop_
_entity.id
_entity.type
_entity.pdbx_description
1 polymer ?
#
loop_
_entity_poly.entity_id
_entity_poly.type
_entity_poly.pdbx_seq_one_letter_code
_entity_poly.pdbx_strand_id
1 'polypeptide(L)'
;INGKHYITFNAAYLQNPPVLRNTFSNARQNHDIVKGITPQKTQALDVSYIIRSSGIKSRLTGYYNRTADASEIAFFFVDGLNGDTAAFVQEVLTGIEKRNRGLEFGMEAQLTPAITVKGAAAIGEFIYNNDPVLYLTSTDFEADFPSLRSRLKNYKIPGGPQQAYSAGFEYRDPDFW
;
A
#
# COMPACT_ATOMS: atom_id res chain seq x y z
N ILE A 1 1.99 31.66 -8.85
CA ILE A 1 1.41 31.32 -7.52
C ILE A 1 0.65 32.55 -7.06
N ASN A 2 -0.66 32.44 -6.81
CA ASN A 2 -1.54 33.54 -6.38
C ASN A 2 -2.57 32.97 -5.38
N GLY A 3 -3.49 33.80 -4.84
CA GLY A 3 -4.50 33.32 -3.87
C GLY A 3 -5.45 32.21 -4.36
N LYS A 4 -5.46 31.90 -5.66
CA LYS A 4 -6.27 30.84 -6.29
C LYS A 4 -5.43 29.64 -6.78
N HIS A 5 -4.10 29.77 -6.83
CA HIS A 5 -3.16 28.78 -7.35
C HIS A 5 -2.00 28.62 -6.37
N TYR A 6 -1.92 27.46 -5.72
CA TYR A 6 -0.87 27.18 -4.76
C TYR A 6 -0.28 25.79 -4.96
N ILE A 7 0.98 25.68 -4.56
CA ILE A 7 1.74 24.44 -4.55
C ILE A 7 1.92 24.05 -3.10
N THR A 8 1.67 22.78 -2.79
CA THR A 8 2.00 22.21 -1.49
C THR A 8 3.05 21.13 -1.67
N PHE A 9 3.95 21.04 -0.70
CA PHE A 9 4.95 20.01 -0.61
C PHE A 9 4.87 19.42 0.79
N ASN A 10 4.82 18.09 0.88
CA ASN A 10 4.87 17.40 2.16
C ASN A 10 5.94 16.32 2.13
N ALA A 11 6.57 16.11 3.27
CA ALA A 11 7.54 15.06 3.49
C ALA A 11 7.34 14.46 4.88
N ALA A 12 7.45 13.14 4.98
CA ALA A 12 7.37 12.45 6.26
C ALA A 12 8.38 11.29 6.33
N TYR A 13 8.93 11.11 7.52
CA TYR A 13 9.71 9.94 7.92
C TYR A 13 9.08 9.37 9.18
N LEU A 14 8.53 8.16 9.06
CA LEU A 14 7.81 7.48 10.12
C LEU A 14 8.53 6.18 10.46
N GLN A 15 8.63 5.88 11.75
CA GLN A 15 9.16 4.62 12.24
C GLN A 15 8.09 3.99 13.14
N ASN A 16 7.56 2.85 12.70
CA ASN A 16 6.52 2.13 13.41
C ASN A 16 7.13 0.86 14.01
N PRO A 17 6.87 0.56 15.30
CA PRO A 17 7.26 -0.73 15.85
C PRO A 17 6.52 -1.86 15.12
N PRO A 18 7.07 -3.08 15.14
CA PRO A 18 6.37 -4.23 14.60
C PRO A 18 5.01 -4.43 15.29
N VAL A 19 3.98 -4.71 14.51
CA VAL A 19 2.67 -5.06 15.08
C VAL A 19 2.75 -6.41 15.78
N LEU A 20 1.96 -6.61 16.85
CA LEU A 20 1.98 -7.86 17.64
C LEU A 20 1.78 -9.10 16.76
N ARG A 21 0.90 -9.01 15.75
CA ARG A 21 0.63 -10.07 14.76
C ARG A 21 1.87 -10.48 13.96
N ASN A 22 2.83 -9.59 13.77
CA ASN A 22 4.06 -9.83 13.01
C ASN A 22 5.27 -9.96 13.95
N THR A 23 5.04 -9.99 15.27
CA THR A 23 6.10 -10.15 16.28
C THR A 23 6.38 -11.61 16.58
N PHE A 24 5.35 -12.45 16.54
CA PHE A 24 5.43 -13.88 16.79
C PHE A 24 5.08 -14.66 15.53
N SER A 25 5.87 -15.69 15.22
CA SER A 25 5.64 -16.62 14.11
C SER A 25 4.23 -17.22 14.16
N ASN A 26 3.80 -17.70 15.33
CA ASN A 26 2.40 -17.99 15.61
C ASN A 26 2.10 -17.87 17.11
N ALA A 27 1.62 -16.71 17.56
CA ALA A 27 1.27 -16.47 18.96
C ALA A 27 0.20 -17.43 19.54
N ARG A 28 -0.52 -18.19 18.71
CA ARG A 28 -1.50 -19.19 19.15
C ARG A 28 -0.88 -20.57 19.43
N GLN A 29 0.30 -20.83 18.89
CA GLN A 29 0.97 -22.13 18.95
C GLN A 29 2.29 -22.06 19.71
N ASN A 30 3.03 -20.96 19.60
CA ASN A 30 4.33 -20.77 20.21
C ASN A 30 4.60 -19.30 20.58
N HIS A 31 5.73 -19.07 21.25
CA HIS A 31 6.24 -17.74 21.60
C HIS A 31 7.41 -17.31 20.71
N ASP A 32 7.55 -17.91 19.53
CA ASP A 32 8.73 -17.72 18.68
C ASP A 32 8.71 -16.34 18.06
N ILE A 33 9.72 -15.53 18.38
CA ILE A 33 9.87 -14.19 17.84
C ILE A 33 10.35 -14.28 16.39
N VAL A 34 9.77 -13.45 15.52
CA VAL A 34 10.18 -13.36 14.12
C VAL A 34 11.66 -13.02 14.00
N LYS A 35 12.42 -13.87 13.29
CA LYS A 35 13.87 -13.73 13.12
C LYS A 35 14.16 -12.45 12.33
N GLY A 36 15.02 -11.57 12.87
CA GLY A 36 15.41 -10.32 12.19
C GLY A 36 14.35 -9.22 12.17
N ILE A 37 13.37 -9.30 13.09
CA ILE A 37 12.34 -8.27 13.21
C ILE A 37 12.93 -6.90 13.53
N THR A 38 12.52 -5.89 12.79
CA THR A 38 12.96 -4.51 12.96
C THR A 38 11.77 -3.57 12.82
N PRO A 39 11.83 -2.36 13.40
CA PRO A 39 10.80 -1.36 13.18
C PRO A 39 10.67 -1.01 11.70
N GLN A 40 9.45 -0.99 11.19
CA GLN A 40 9.15 -0.58 9.83
C GLN A 40 9.45 0.91 9.67
N LYS A 41 10.14 1.27 8.59
CA LYS A 41 10.43 2.66 8.22
C LYS A 41 9.63 3.05 7.00
N THR A 42 8.93 4.17 7.06
CA THR A 42 8.15 4.69 5.93
C THR A 42 8.61 6.11 5.61
N GLN A 43 9.04 6.31 4.38
CA GLN A 43 9.35 7.60 3.78
C GLN A 43 8.21 7.95 2.83
N ALA A 44 7.65 9.15 2.99
CA ALA A 44 6.58 9.65 2.16
C ALA A 44 6.90 11.05 1.67
N LEU A 45 6.65 11.29 0.39
CA LEU A 45 6.85 12.57 -0.28
C LEU A 45 5.66 12.80 -1.21
N ASP A 46 5.09 14.00 -1.17
CA ASP A 46 4.11 14.42 -2.17
C ASP A 46 4.24 15.90 -2.53
N VAL A 47 3.89 16.18 -3.78
CA VAL A 47 3.82 17.53 -4.32
C VAL A 47 2.46 17.69 -4.97
N SER A 48 1.72 18.72 -4.57
CA SER A 48 0.41 19.01 -5.14
C SER A 48 0.37 20.39 -5.77
N TYR A 49 -0.13 20.48 -7.00
CA TYR A 49 -0.55 21.74 -7.61
C TYR A 49 -2.07 21.85 -7.50
N ILE A 50 -2.54 22.93 -6.87
CA ILE A 50 -3.96 23.09 -6.50
C ILE A 50 -4.49 24.39 -7.10
N ILE A 51 -5.63 24.28 -7.79
CA ILE A 51 -6.42 25.39 -8.29
C ILE A 51 -7.70 25.46 -7.45
N ARG A 52 -7.98 26.63 -6.88
CA ARG A 52 -9.18 26.90 -6.10
C ARG A 52 -9.79 28.22 -6.54
N SER A 53 -10.63 28.15 -7.57
CA SER A 53 -11.40 29.28 -8.10
C SER A 53 -12.90 29.02 -7.94
N SER A 54 -13.74 30.03 -8.19
CA SER A 54 -15.20 29.92 -8.06
C SER A 54 -15.81 28.94 -9.08
N GLY A 55 -15.28 28.87 -10.30
CA GLY A 55 -15.79 27.98 -11.35
C GLY A 55 -15.02 26.66 -11.50
N ILE A 56 -13.76 26.60 -11.05
CA ILE A 56 -12.90 25.41 -11.20
C ILE A 56 -12.14 25.15 -9.91
N LYS A 57 -12.22 23.90 -9.43
CA LYS A 57 -11.37 23.35 -8.39
C LYS A 57 -10.63 22.16 -8.97
N SER A 58 -9.32 22.12 -8.83
CA SER A 58 -8.55 20.95 -9.22
C SER A 58 -7.34 20.75 -8.34
N ARG A 59 -6.89 19.50 -8.26
CA ARG A 59 -5.67 19.10 -7.57
C ARG A 59 -4.98 18.04 -8.40
N LEU A 60 -3.72 18.29 -8.73
CA LEU A 60 -2.80 17.30 -9.28
C LEU A 60 -1.72 17.04 -8.24
N THR A 61 -1.63 15.80 -7.78
CA THR A 61 -0.66 15.37 -6.76
C THR A 61 0.24 14.29 -7.35
N GLY A 62 1.55 14.47 -7.23
CA GLY A 62 2.51 13.39 -7.44
C GLY A 62 3.05 12.92 -6.09
N TYR A 63 3.11 11.61 -5.88
CA TYR A 63 3.57 11.03 -4.63
C TYR A 63 4.62 9.94 -4.83
N TYR A 64 5.46 9.78 -3.81
CA TYR A 64 6.43 8.71 -3.68
C TYR A 64 6.48 8.25 -2.23
N ASN A 65 6.16 6.98 -2.01
CA ASN A 65 6.20 6.32 -0.71
C ASN A 65 7.12 5.10 -0.79
N ARG A 66 8.03 4.98 0.17
CA ARG A 66 8.88 3.81 0.36
C ARG A 66 8.71 3.30 1.78
N THR A 67 8.33 2.04 1.89
CA THR A 67 8.32 1.32 3.16
C THR A 67 9.45 0.30 3.14
N ALA A 68 10.26 0.28 4.19
CA ALA A 68 11.39 -0.63 4.37
C ALA A 68 11.26 -1.37 5.69
N ASP A 69 11.99 -2.48 5.82
CA ASP A 69 12.09 -3.28 7.04
C ASP A 69 10.74 -3.85 7.51
N ALA A 70 9.76 -3.98 6.62
CA ALA A 70 8.48 -4.58 6.95
C ALA A 70 8.62 -6.10 7.12
N SER A 71 7.82 -6.66 8.02
CA SER A 71 7.69 -8.11 8.22
C SER A 71 6.23 -8.51 8.01
N GLU A 72 5.98 -9.63 7.36
CA GLU A 72 4.66 -10.13 7.02
C GLU A 72 4.60 -11.64 7.29
N ILE A 73 3.50 -12.10 7.89
CA ILE A 73 3.26 -13.52 8.19
C ILE A 73 1.98 -13.93 7.47
N ALA A 74 2.10 -14.98 6.65
CA ALA A 74 0.99 -15.64 5.99
C ALA A 74 0.86 -17.08 6.48
N PHE A 75 -0.36 -17.62 6.40
CA PHE A 75 -0.71 -18.93 6.94
C PHE A 75 -1.31 -19.77 5.81
N PHE A 76 -0.80 -20.99 5.64
CA PHE A 76 -1.23 -21.89 4.56
C PHE A 76 -1.32 -23.33 5.07
N PHE A 77 -2.16 -24.14 4.43
CA PHE A 77 -2.12 -25.59 4.56
C PHE A 77 -1.36 -26.16 3.39
N VAL A 78 -0.36 -27.00 3.67
CA VAL A 78 0.48 -27.63 2.65
C VAL A 78 0.46 -29.13 2.85
N ASP A 79 0.12 -29.86 1.80
CA ASP A 79 0.21 -31.32 1.77
C ASP A 79 1.60 -31.75 1.26
N GLY A 80 2.16 -32.85 1.75
CA GLY A 80 3.43 -33.37 1.27
C GLY A 80 4.71 -32.81 1.92
N LEU A 81 4.63 -31.85 2.85
CA LEU A 81 5.82 -31.34 3.56
C LEU A 81 6.34 -32.29 4.65
N ASN A 82 5.48 -33.19 5.15
CA ASN A 82 5.82 -34.21 6.16
C ASN A 82 5.14 -35.56 5.82
N GLY A 83 5.30 -36.03 4.57
CA GLY A 83 4.59 -37.20 4.04
C GLY A 83 3.16 -36.88 3.57
N ASP A 84 2.25 -37.87 3.55
CA ASP A 84 0.85 -37.76 3.06
C ASP A 84 -0.10 -37.00 4.01
N THR A 85 0.42 -36.07 4.81
CA THR A 85 -0.39 -35.31 5.77
C THR A 85 -0.30 -33.81 5.51
N ALA A 86 -1.46 -33.15 5.61
CA ALA A 86 -1.55 -31.71 5.53
C ALA A 86 -0.95 -31.06 6.79
N ALA A 87 0.05 -30.19 6.61
CA ALA A 87 0.67 -29.40 7.65
C ALA A 87 0.19 -27.95 7.59
N PHE A 88 -0.03 -27.33 8.75
CA PHE A 88 -0.32 -25.91 8.86
C PHE A 88 0.99 -25.12 8.97
N VAL A 89 1.30 -24.34 7.94
CA VAL A 89 2.59 -23.66 7.78
C VAL A 89 2.41 -22.16 7.90
N GLN A 90 3.34 -21.54 8.61
CA GLN A 90 3.51 -20.09 8.64
C GLN A 90 4.67 -19.70 7.72
N GLU A 91 4.35 -18.88 6.73
CA GLU A 91 5.31 -18.25 5.86
C GLU A 91 5.67 -16.88 6.43
N VAL A 92 6.93 -16.69 6.81
CA VAL A 92 7.40 -15.42 7.38
C VAL A 92 8.35 -14.74 6.41
N LEU A 93 7.96 -13.54 5.98
CA LEU A 93 8.75 -12.64 5.16
C LEU A 93 9.29 -11.49 6.00
N THR A 94 10.59 -11.24 5.94
CA THR A 94 11.26 -10.16 6.69
C THR A 94 12.14 -9.31 5.79
N GLY A 95 12.36 -8.06 6.21
CA GLY A 95 13.12 -7.08 5.42
C GLY A 95 12.43 -6.70 4.12
N ILE A 96 11.09 -6.70 4.11
CA ILE A 96 10.29 -6.36 2.93
C ILE A 96 10.44 -4.86 2.62
N GLU A 97 10.78 -4.54 1.38
CA GLU A 97 10.68 -3.20 0.84
C GLU A 97 9.49 -3.08 -0.11
N LYS A 98 8.61 -2.10 0.13
CA LYS A 98 7.47 -1.75 -0.72
C LYS A 98 7.68 -0.33 -1.26
N ARG A 99 7.41 -0.11 -2.54
CA ARG A 99 7.49 1.20 -3.19
C ARG A 99 6.16 1.50 -3.89
N ASN A 100 5.56 2.63 -3.52
CA ASN A 100 4.35 3.13 -4.14
C ASN A 100 4.64 4.52 -4.71
N ARG A 101 4.44 4.71 -6.01
CA ARG A 101 4.58 6.01 -6.66
C ARG A 101 3.47 6.21 -7.65
N GLY A 102 3.05 7.45 -7.86
CA GLY A 102 1.98 7.72 -8.79
C GLY A 102 1.59 9.18 -8.89
N LEU A 103 0.56 9.39 -9.69
CA LEU A 103 -0.11 10.65 -9.89
C LEU A 103 -1.58 10.49 -9.51
N GLU A 104 -2.13 11.48 -8.83
CA GLU A 104 -3.54 11.60 -8.51
C GLU A 104 -4.04 12.94 -9.05
N PHE A 105 -5.17 12.91 -9.72
CA PHE A 105 -5.80 14.08 -10.28
C PHE A 105 -7.27 14.08 -9.89
N GLY A 106 -7.75 15.22 -9.43
CA GLY A 106 -9.16 15.48 -9.19
C GLY A 106 -9.54 16.85 -9.74
N MET A 107 -10.71 16.93 -10.36
CA MET A 107 -11.28 18.19 -10.83
C MET A 107 -12.79 18.25 -10.63
N GLU A 108 -13.25 19.46 -10.36
CA GLU A 108 -14.65 19.88 -10.35
C GLU A 108 -14.72 21.20 -11.13
N ALA A 109 -15.57 21.24 -12.15
CA ALA A 109 -15.79 22.42 -12.98
C ALA A 109 -17.29 22.71 -13.09
N GLN A 110 -17.70 23.89 -12.63
CA GLN A 110 -19.04 24.42 -12.84
C GLN A 110 -19.08 25.06 -14.24
N LEU A 111 -19.69 24.35 -15.21
CA LEU A 111 -19.78 24.81 -16.60
C LEU A 111 -20.90 25.85 -16.76
N THR A 112 -22.01 25.64 -16.06
CA THR A 112 -23.13 26.57 -15.95
C THR A 112 -23.65 26.54 -14.50
N PRO A 113 -24.50 27.49 -14.06
CA PRO A 113 -25.12 27.43 -12.73
C PRO A 113 -25.86 26.10 -12.45
N ALA A 114 -26.39 25.47 -13.50
CA ALA A 114 -27.12 24.21 -13.43
C ALA A 114 -26.23 22.96 -13.61
N ILE A 115 -25.08 23.06 -14.27
CA ILE A 115 -24.27 21.90 -14.67
C ILE A 115 -22.87 21.97 -14.06
N THR A 116 -22.53 20.93 -13.31
CA THR A 116 -21.17 20.71 -12.77
C THR A 116 -20.62 19.39 -13.26
N VAL A 117 -19.38 19.38 -13.73
CA VAL A 117 -18.67 18.16 -14.13
C VAL A 117 -17.59 17.84 -13.10
N LYS A 118 -17.44 16.55 -12.78
CA LYS A 118 -16.48 16.03 -11.81
C LYS A 118 -15.66 14.92 -12.48
N GLY A 119 -14.37 14.89 -12.19
CA GLY A 119 -13.47 13.86 -12.69
C GLY A 119 -12.38 13.54 -11.70
N ALA A 120 -11.99 12.28 -11.62
CA ALA A 120 -10.88 11.81 -10.81
C ALA A 120 -10.08 10.73 -11.56
N ALA A 121 -8.77 10.74 -11.37
CA ALA A 121 -7.86 9.75 -11.91
C ALA A 121 -6.75 9.48 -10.89
N ALA A 122 -6.42 8.20 -10.68
CA ALA A 122 -5.26 7.75 -9.92
C ALA A 122 -4.47 6.80 -10.82
N ILE A 123 -3.20 7.08 -11.01
CA ILE A 123 -2.29 6.28 -11.86
C ILE A 123 -1.02 6.05 -11.07
N GLY A 124 -0.76 4.79 -10.69
CA GLY A 124 0.37 4.45 -9.85
C GLY A 124 1.02 3.12 -10.20
N GLU A 125 2.19 2.91 -9.61
CA GLU A 125 2.94 1.67 -9.58
C GLU A 125 3.22 1.32 -8.11
N PHE A 126 2.68 0.18 -7.68
CA PHE A 126 2.80 -0.35 -6.32
C PHE A 126 3.50 -1.69 -6.40
N ILE A 127 4.77 -1.75 -5.98
CA ILE A 127 5.61 -2.94 -6.15
C ILE A 127 6.44 -3.27 -4.92
N TYR A 128 6.85 -4.52 -4.81
CA TYR A 128 7.98 -4.91 -3.97
C TYR A 128 9.28 -4.39 -4.60
N ASN A 129 10.08 -3.68 -3.81
CA ASN A 129 11.31 -3.03 -4.26
C ASN A 129 12.55 -3.93 -4.07
N ASN A 130 12.42 -5.05 -3.35
CA ASN A 130 13.48 -6.03 -3.11
C ASN A 130 12.93 -7.47 -3.06
N ASP A 131 13.87 -8.42 -2.91
CA ASP A 131 13.58 -9.82 -2.61
C ASP A 131 13.74 -10.05 -1.09
N PRO A 132 12.64 -10.07 -0.32
CA PRO A 132 12.68 -10.27 1.13
C PRO A 132 13.23 -11.65 1.52
N VAL A 133 13.67 -11.76 2.77
CA VAL A 133 14.06 -13.03 3.36
C VAL A 133 12.80 -13.79 3.73
N LEU A 134 12.74 -15.06 3.33
CA LEU A 134 11.65 -15.99 3.52
C LEU A 134 12.12 -17.13 4.42
N TYR A 135 11.36 -17.47 5.45
CA TYR A 135 11.51 -18.73 6.16
C TYR A 135 10.14 -19.29 6.53
N LEU A 136 10.11 -20.61 6.74
CA LEU A 136 8.91 -21.34 7.12
C LEU A 136 9.01 -21.80 8.56
N THR A 137 7.87 -21.86 9.23
CA THR A 137 7.74 -22.41 10.58
C THR A 137 6.40 -23.12 10.70
N SER A 138 6.36 -24.15 11.53
CA SER A 138 5.17 -24.95 11.81
C SER A 138 5.39 -25.72 13.12
N THR A 139 4.31 -26.12 13.77
CA THR A 139 4.34 -27.11 14.86
C THR A 139 4.22 -28.55 14.36
N ASP A 140 3.86 -28.75 13.09
CA ASP A 140 3.57 -30.07 12.52
C ASP A 140 4.83 -30.76 11.94
N PHE A 141 5.96 -30.06 11.94
CA PHE A 141 7.28 -30.58 11.58
C PHE A 141 8.39 -29.89 12.40
N GLU A 142 9.44 -30.64 12.75
CA GLU A 142 10.65 -30.09 13.41
C GLU A 142 11.76 -29.70 12.41
N ALA A 143 11.44 -29.62 11.11
CA ALA A 143 12.40 -29.27 10.07
C ALA A 143 12.76 -27.77 10.10
N ASP A 144 14.01 -27.46 10.40
CA ASP A 144 14.56 -26.10 10.25
C ASP A 144 14.89 -25.87 8.77
N PHE A 145 13.94 -25.31 8.04
CA PHE A 145 14.16 -24.92 6.65
C PHE A 145 15.12 -23.72 6.61
N PRO A 146 16.17 -23.77 5.76
CA PRO A 146 17.08 -22.63 5.63
C PRO A 146 16.31 -21.41 5.14
N SER A 147 16.68 -20.23 5.65
CA SER A 147 16.11 -18.99 5.14
C SER A 147 16.50 -18.79 3.68
N LEU A 148 15.52 -18.52 2.83
CA LEU A 148 15.68 -18.29 1.40
C LEU A 148 15.43 -16.83 1.06
N ARG A 149 15.83 -16.43 -0.15
CA ARG A 149 15.35 -15.17 -0.75
C ARG A 149 14.11 -15.49 -1.56
N SER A 150 13.05 -14.73 -1.34
CA SER A 150 11.89 -14.79 -2.22
C SER A 150 12.25 -14.21 -3.61
N ARG A 151 11.32 -14.29 -4.56
CA ARG A 151 11.47 -13.69 -5.90
C ARG A 151 10.32 -12.73 -6.16
N LEU A 152 10.18 -11.76 -5.25
CA LEU A 152 9.08 -10.81 -5.26
C LEU A 152 9.48 -9.46 -5.84
N LYS A 153 10.77 -9.17 -6.06
CA LYS A 153 11.19 -7.88 -6.61
C LYS A 153 10.45 -7.57 -7.92
N ASN A 154 9.93 -6.35 -8.01
CA ASN A 154 9.08 -5.85 -9.11
C ASN A 154 7.68 -6.48 -9.23
N TYR A 155 7.28 -7.39 -8.33
CA TYR A 155 5.89 -7.85 -8.29
C TYR A 155 4.97 -6.76 -7.77
N LYS A 156 3.75 -6.72 -8.31
CA LYS A 156 2.71 -5.79 -7.88
C LYS A 156 2.23 -6.13 -6.48
N ILE A 157 2.10 -5.12 -5.63
CA ILE A 157 1.54 -5.29 -4.28
C ILE A 157 0.04 -5.60 -4.43
N PRO A 158 -0.48 -6.66 -3.78
CA PRO A 158 -1.90 -6.98 -3.79
C PRO A 158 -2.72 -6.02 -2.90
N GLY A 159 -4.04 -5.95 -3.11
CA GLY A 159 -4.97 -5.24 -2.22
C GLY A 159 -5.61 -3.96 -2.79
N GLY A 160 -5.36 -3.60 -4.05
CA GLY A 160 -6.05 -2.50 -4.71
C GLY A 160 -5.66 -2.30 -6.17
N PRO A 161 -6.44 -1.51 -6.94
CA PRO A 161 -6.10 -1.19 -8.31
C PRO A 161 -4.89 -0.25 -8.35
N GLN A 162 -3.99 -0.47 -9.31
CA GLN A 162 -2.90 0.46 -9.60
C GLN A 162 -3.36 1.71 -10.36
N GLN A 163 -4.52 1.60 -11.02
CA GLN A 163 -5.11 2.69 -11.77
C GLN A 163 -6.62 2.69 -11.57
N ALA A 164 -7.18 3.87 -11.35
CA ALA A 164 -8.62 4.06 -11.20
C ALA A 164 -9.04 5.39 -11.82
N TYR A 165 -10.19 5.41 -12.48
CA TYR A 165 -10.72 6.58 -13.17
C TYR A 165 -12.21 6.72 -12.86
N SER A 166 -12.66 7.96 -12.71
CA SER A 166 -14.08 8.29 -12.52
C SER A 166 -14.40 9.59 -13.22
N ALA A 167 -15.56 9.65 -13.85
CA ALA A 167 -16.12 10.85 -14.45
C ALA A 167 -17.61 10.90 -14.14
N GLY A 168 -18.13 12.10 -13.93
CA GLY A 168 -19.54 12.30 -13.64
C GLY A 168 -19.96 13.74 -13.86
N PHE A 169 -21.26 13.96 -13.88
CA PHE A 169 -21.84 15.29 -13.93
C PHE A 169 -23.01 15.38 -12.94
N GLU A 170 -23.29 16.60 -12.51
CA GLU A 170 -24.42 16.96 -11.67
C GLU A 170 -25.24 18.00 -12.44
N TYR A 171 -26.54 17.75 -12.52
CA TYR A 171 -27.52 18.72 -13.01
C TYR A 171 -28.39 19.17 -11.84
N ARG A 172 -28.56 20.48 -11.70
CA ARG A 172 -29.45 21.11 -10.73
C ARG A 172 -30.40 22.03 -11.48
N ASP A 173 -31.68 21.70 -11.39
CA ASP A 173 -32.70 22.54 -12.01
C ASP A 173 -32.75 23.91 -11.33
N PRO A 174 -32.72 25.03 -12.09
CA PRO A 174 -32.79 26.37 -11.51
C PRO A 174 -34.09 26.65 -10.75
N ASP A 175 -35.18 25.95 -11.08
CA ASP A 175 -36.53 26.29 -10.61
C ASP A 175 -36.98 25.50 -9.37
N PHE A 176 -36.06 24.78 -8.67
CA PHE A 176 -36.26 24.09 -7.39
C PHE A 176 -37.72 23.61 -7.14
N TRP A 177 -38.09 22.45 -7.70
CA TRP A 177 -39.31 21.74 -7.29
C TRP A 177 -39.04 20.76 -6.15
#